data_AF-A0A535MDZ7-F1
#
_entry.id   AF-A0A535MDZ7-F1
#
_cell.length_a   1.000
_cell.length_b   1.000
_cell.length_c   1.000
_cell.angle_alpha   90.00
_cell.angle_beta   90.00
_cell.angle_gamma   90.00
#
_symmetry.space_group_name_H-M   'P 1'
#
loop_
_entity.id
_entity.type
_entity.pdbx_description
1 polymer ?
#
loop_
_entity_poly.entity_id
_entity_poly.type
_entity_poly.pdbx_seq_one_letter_code
_entity_poly.pdbx_strand_id
1 'polypeptide(L)'
;MSTERLEPDETRKLLKGFGVMVTEYQASTRRLLERRAAADTAEAEETIRREAAELSAELNRALRDITNHVLQLQSDFLMELVARQPAGDQSGEV
;
A
#
# COMPACT_ATOMS: atom_id res chain seq x y z
N MET A 1 1.71 24.07 13.13
CA MET A 1 1.72 22.69 12.61
C MET A 1 0.94 22.73 11.30
N SER A 2 1.65 22.82 10.19
CA SER A 2 1.06 23.00 8.87
C SER A 2 0.43 21.67 8.42
N THR A 3 -0.89 21.62 8.32
CA THR A 3 -1.59 20.57 7.60
C THR A 3 -1.31 20.78 6.11
N GLU A 4 -0.19 20.23 5.61
CA GLU A 4 -0.02 20.01 4.18
C GLU A 4 -1.18 19.11 3.73
N ARG A 5 -2.21 19.72 3.15
CA ARG A 5 -3.26 18.97 2.48
C ARG A 5 -2.57 18.25 1.33
N LEU A 6 -2.46 16.92 1.45
CA LEU A 6 -1.99 16.08 0.35
C LEU A 6 -2.91 16.33 -0.83
N GLU A 7 -2.39 17.00 -1.86
CA GLU A 7 -3.14 17.31 -3.07
C GLU A 7 -3.63 16.00 -3.69
N PRO A 8 -4.87 15.93 -4.25
CA PRO A 8 -5.41 14.71 -4.86
C PRO A 8 -4.49 14.05 -5.90
N ASP A 9 -3.58 14.83 -6.47
CA ASP A 9 -2.56 14.38 -7.43
C ASP A 9 -1.51 13.45 -6.83
N GLU A 10 -1.17 13.59 -5.54
CA GLU A 10 -0.17 12.74 -4.89
C GLU A 10 -0.69 11.32 -4.69
N THR A 11 -1.91 11.20 -4.16
CA THR A 11 -2.59 9.90 -4.03
C THR A 11 -2.72 9.22 -5.40
N ARG A 12 -3.05 9.98 -6.45
CA ARG A 12 -3.16 9.43 -7.80
C ARG A 12 -1.82 8.91 -8.32
N LYS A 13 -0.70 9.62 -8.08
CA LYS A 13 0.64 9.16 -8.49
C LYS A 13 1.03 7.88 -7.75
N LEU A 14 0.82 7.84 -6.45
CA LEU A 14 1.11 6.69 -5.59
C LEU A 14 0.32 5.44 -6.03
N LEU A 15 -0.99 5.56 -6.25
CA LEU A 15 -1.81 4.44 -6.73
C LEU A 15 -1.42 3.97 -8.14
N LYS A 16 -1.04 4.89 -9.05
CA LYS A 16 -0.52 4.52 -10.37
C LYS A 16 0.77 3.72 -10.27
N GLY A 17 1.73 4.16 -9.44
CA GLY A 17 2.98 3.46 -9.20
C GLY A 17 2.75 2.06 -8.64
N PHE A 18 1.86 1.93 -7.66
CA PHE A 18 1.47 0.63 -7.11
C PHE A 18 0.83 -0.28 -8.16
N GLY A 19 -0.06 0.26 -9.01
CA GLY A 19 -0.65 -0.49 -10.12
C GLY A 19 0.39 -1.07 -11.09
N VAL A 20 1.41 -0.27 -11.45
CA VAL A 20 2.53 -0.74 -12.27
C VAL A 20 3.27 -1.88 -11.56
N MET A 21 3.64 -1.70 -10.29
CA MET A 21 4.32 -2.71 -9.50
C MET A 21 3.54 -4.03 -9.42
N VAL A 22 2.22 -4.00 -9.24
CA VAL A 22 1.38 -5.21 -9.23
C VAL A 22 1.45 -5.94 -10.58
N THR A 23 1.40 -5.20 -11.69
CA THR A 23 1.48 -5.81 -13.03
C THR A 23 2.87 -6.38 -13.32
N GLU A 24 3.94 -5.73 -12.84
CA GLU A 24 5.30 -6.24 -12.94
C GLU A 24 5.50 -7.48 -12.07
N TYR A 25 4.99 -7.47 -10.83
CA TYR A 25 4.98 -8.65 -9.96
C TYR A 25 4.27 -9.83 -10.62
N GLN A 26 3.11 -9.60 -11.26
CA GLN A 26 2.39 -10.65 -11.99
C GLN A 26 3.19 -11.19 -13.17
N ALA A 27 3.93 -10.35 -13.90
CA ALA A 27 4.79 -10.80 -14.99
C ALA A 27 5.99 -11.59 -14.47
N SER A 28 6.65 -11.11 -13.41
CA SER A 28 7.81 -11.74 -12.80
C SER A 28 7.48 -13.09 -12.16
N THR A 29 6.34 -13.20 -11.47
CA THR A 29 5.88 -14.48 -10.91
C THR A 29 5.61 -15.53 -11.97
N ARG A 30 5.02 -15.16 -13.12
CA ARG A 30 4.87 -16.09 -14.26
C ARG A 30 6.22 -16.62 -14.75
N ARG A 31 7.20 -15.72 -14.94
CA ARG A 31 8.57 -16.10 -15.35
C ARG A 31 9.27 -17.00 -14.34
N LEU A 32 9.06 -16.75 -13.04
CA LEU A 32 9.62 -17.61 -11.99
C LEU A 32 9.01 -19.01 -12.00
N LEU A 33 7.70 -19.11 -12.25
CA LEU A 33 7.02 -20.41 -12.37
C LEU A 33 7.49 -21.19 -13.60
N GLU A 34 7.68 -20.51 -14.73
CA GLU A 34 8.26 -21.10 -15.95
C GLU A 34 9.69 -21.61 -15.69
N ARG A 35 10.54 -20.79 -15.07
CA ARG A 35 11.90 -21.19 -14.65
C ARG A 35 11.88 -22.35 -13.68
N ARG A 36 10.92 -22.38 -12.75
CA ARG A 36 10.78 -23.47 -11.79
C ARG A 36 10.42 -24.78 -12.46
N ALA A 37 9.53 -24.75 -13.46
CA ALA A 37 9.16 -25.94 -14.22
C ALA A 37 10.34 -26.52 -15.04
N ALA A 38 11.28 -25.67 -15.43
CA ALA A 38 12.49 -26.05 -16.15
C ALA A 38 13.70 -26.37 -15.25
N ALA A 39 13.58 -26.18 -13.93
CA ALA A 39 14.69 -26.39 -13.01
C ALA A 39 14.94 -27.90 -12.78
N ASP A 40 16.19 -28.32 -12.90
CA ASP A 40 16.65 -29.70 -12.74
C ASP A 40 17.62 -29.88 -11.55
N THR A 41 17.94 -28.80 -10.85
CA THR A 41 18.85 -28.80 -9.69
C THR A 41 18.22 -28.13 -8.47
N ALA A 42 18.56 -28.66 -7.29
CA ALA A 42 18.13 -28.09 -6.01
C ALA A 42 18.63 -26.64 -5.81
N GLU A 43 19.78 -26.28 -6.39
CA GLU A 43 20.32 -24.92 -6.32
C GLU A 43 19.52 -23.92 -7.16
N ALA A 44 19.15 -24.30 -8.39
CA ALA A 44 18.27 -23.48 -9.22
C ALA A 44 16.90 -23.30 -8.56
N GLU A 45 16.37 -24.38 -7.99
CA GLU A 45 15.14 -24.38 -7.22
C GLU A 45 15.16 -23.43 -6.01
N GLU A 46 16.26 -23.43 -5.25
CA GLU A 46 16.44 -22.56 -4.09
C GLU A 46 16.58 -21.08 -4.50
N THR A 47 17.34 -20.81 -5.55
CA THR A 47 17.48 -19.46 -6.12
C THR A 47 16.11 -18.89 -6.49
N ILE A 48 15.27 -19.67 -7.18
CA ILE A 48 13.92 -19.26 -7.55
C ILE A 48 13.03 -18.98 -6.33
N ARG A 49 13.12 -19.79 -5.28
CA ARG A 49 12.36 -19.56 -4.04
C ARG A 49 12.75 -18.24 -3.37
N ARG A 50 14.05 -17.93 -3.35
CA ARG A 50 14.55 -16.66 -2.79
C ARG A 50 14.05 -15.46 -3.58
N GLU A 51 14.15 -15.49 -4.91
CA GLU A 51 13.63 -14.43 -5.77
C GLU A 51 12.11 -14.23 -5.58
N ALA A 52 11.34 -15.33 -5.47
CA ALA A 52 9.90 -15.26 -5.20
C ALA A 52 9.60 -14.62 -3.83
N ALA A 53 10.39 -14.95 -2.80
CA ALA A 53 10.24 -14.37 -1.47
C ALA A 53 10.56 -12.88 -1.46
N GLU A 54 11.60 -12.44 -2.18
CA GLU A 54 11.99 -11.03 -2.31
C GLU A 54 10.90 -10.22 -3.03
N LEU A 55 10.41 -10.69 -4.18
CA LEU A 55 9.31 -10.04 -4.91
C LEU A 55 8.05 -9.92 -4.04
N SER A 56 7.73 -10.98 -3.28
CA SER A 56 6.57 -10.97 -2.39
C SER A 56 6.75 -9.98 -1.24
N ALA A 57 7.96 -9.89 -0.67
CA ALA A 57 8.28 -8.96 0.39
C ALA A 57 8.18 -7.50 -0.09
N GLU A 58 8.65 -7.22 -1.30
CA GLU A 58 8.54 -5.91 -1.94
C GLU A 58 7.07 -5.51 -2.15
N LEU A 59 6.26 -6.38 -2.76
CA LEU A 59 4.84 -6.12 -2.96
C LEU A 59 4.10 -5.90 -1.63
N ASN A 60 4.41 -6.70 -0.61
CA ASN A 60 3.83 -6.56 0.73
C ASN A 60 4.24 -5.25 1.41
N ARG A 61 5.44 -4.74 1.13
CA ARG A 61 5.88 -3.43 1.64
C ARG A 61 5.06 -2.33 0.97
N ALA A 62 4.98 -2.33 -0.35
CA ALA A 62 4.21 -1.34 -1.08
C ALA A 62 2.73 -1.36 -0.69
N LEU A 63 2.11 -2.53 -0.55
CA LEU A 63 0.72 -2.65 -0.11
C LEU A 63 0.49 -2.05 1.29
N ARG A 64 1.44 -2.25 2.22
CA ARG A 64 1.39 -1.62 3.55
C ARG A 64 1.47 -0.11 3.45
N ASP A 65 2.36 0.42 2.60
CA ASP A 65 2.50 1.87 2.40
C ASP A 65 1.21 2.48 1.84
N ILE A 66 0.58 1.85 0.84
CA ILE A 66 -0.73 2.27 0.31
C ILE A 66 -1.81 2.25 1.38
N THR A 67 -1.88 1.15 2.15
CA THR A 67 -2.89 0.99 3.20
C THR A 67 -2.74 2.07 4.27
N ASN A 68 -1.50 2.30 4.73
CA ASN A 68 -1.19 3.33 5.70
C ASN A 68 -1.57 4.73 5.20
N HIS A 69 -1.27 5.03 3.93
CA HIS A 69 -1.66 6.30 3.30
C HIS A 69 -3.18 6.51 3.31
N VAL A 70 -3.94 5.49 2.92
CA VAL A 70 -5.42 5.57 2.90
C VAL A 70 -5.98 5.72 4.32
N LEU A 71 -5.45 4.97 5.28
CA LEU A 71 -5.85 5.11 6.69
C LEU A 71 -5.52 6.49 7.25
N GLN A 72 -4.38 7.08 6.88
CA GLN A 72 -4.02 8.43 7.27
C GLN A 72 -5.01 9.45 6.73
N LEU A 73 -5.37 9.37 5.44
CA LEU A 73 -6.39 10.25 4.85
C LEU A 73 -7.74 10.17 5.56
N GLN A 74 -8.16 8.97 5.96
CA GLN A 74 -9.40 8.77 6.72
C GLN A 74 -9.29 9.36 8.13
N SER A 75 -8.16 9.13 8.81
CA SER A 75 -7.87 9.67 10.12
C SER A 75 -7.89 11.20 10.11
N ASP A 76 -7.22 11.83 9.14
CA ASP A 76 -7.16 13.28 9.00
C ASP A 76 -8.56 13.88 8.77
N PHE A 77 -9.37 13.22 7.92
CA PHE A 77 -10.75 13.64 7.69
C PHE A 77 -11.60 13.56 8.96
N LEU A 78 -11.51 12.46 9.71
CA LEU A 78 -12.25 12.29 10.96
C LEU A 78 -11.79 13.28 12.03
N MET A 79 -10.48 13.51 12.17
CA MET A 79 -9.95 14.51 13.10
C MET A 79 -10.45 15.92 12.75
N GLU A 80 -10.51 16.28 11.47
CA GLU A 80 -11.04 17.58 11.04
C GLU A 80 -12.53 17.73 11.39
N LEU A 81 -13.34 16.67 11.22
CA LEU A 81 -14.76 16.69 11.59
C LEU A 81 -14.96 16.81 13.10
N VAL A 82 -14.18 16.06 13.90
CA VAL A 82 -14.29 16.07 15.37
C VAL A 82 -13.75 17.38 15.95
N ALA A 83 -12.62 17.89 15.45
CA ALA A 83 -12.05 19.17 15.89
C ALA A 83 -12.95 20.36 15.54
N ARG A 84 -13.79 20.22 14.50
CA ARG A 84 -14.79 21.22 14.10
C ARG A 84 -16.15 21.07 14.79
N GLN A 85 -16.38 20.04 15.60
CA GLN A 85 -17.53 20.04 16.51
C GLN A 85 -17.21 20.98 17.69
N PRO A 86 -17.82 22.17 17.80
CA PRO A 86 -17.70 22.94 19.02
C PRO A 86 -18.32 22.13 20.17
N ALA A 87 -17.67 22.16 21.33
CA ALA A 87 -18.29 21.75 22.58
C ALA A 87 -19.52 22.65 22.83
N GLY A 88 -20.68 22.21 22.37
CA GLY A 88 -21.86 23.06 22.29
C GLY A 88 -23.12 22.29 21.96
N ASP A 89 -23.47 21.32 22.80
CA ASP A 89 -24.87 20.90 22.98
C ASP A 89 -25.14 20.54 24.46
N GLN A 90 -24.66 21.41 25.36
CA GLN A 90 -25.09 21.45 26.76
C GLN A 90 -25.62 22.86 27.05
N SER A 91 -26.73 23.24 26.41
CA SER A 91 -27.51 24.42 26.79
C SER A 91 -28.97 24.26 26.35
N GLY A 92 -29.84 24.02 27.33
CA GLY A 92 -31.30 23.94 27.21
C GLY A 92 -31.79 22.52 27.55
N GLU A 93 -32.57 22.26 28.60
CA GLU A 93 -33.56 23.08 29.30
C GLU A 93 -33.47 22.92 30.82
N VAL A 94 -33.75 24.02 31.51
CA VAL A 94 -34.11 24.11 32.93
C VAL A 94 -35.61 23.92 33.05
#